data_AF-A0AAN4MYA2-F1
#
_entry.id   AF-A0AAN4MYA2-F1
#
_cell.length_a   1.000
_cell.length_b   1.000
_cell.length_c   1.000
_cell.angle_alpha   90.00
_cell.angle_beta   90.00
_cell.angle_gamma   90.00
#
_symmetry.space_group_name_H-M   'P 1'
#
loop_
_entity.id
_entity.type
_entity.pdbx_description
1 polymer ?
#
loop_
_entity_poly.entity_id
_entity_poly.type
_entity_poly.pdbx_seq_one_letter_code
_entity_poly.pdbx_strand_id
1 'polypeptide(L)' 'MVDTLHLSYTEVFEVIPYRNLLMMQRDKLHTVSGQKVKKISGKELANRRKK' A
#
# COMPACT_ATOMS: atom_id res chain seq x y z
N MET A 1 -1.89 -16.04 0.30
CA MET A 1 -0.45 -16.00 0.65
C MET A 1 0.28 -16.54 -0.56
N VAL A 2 1.39 -15.94 -0.97
CA VAL A 2 2.06 -16.12 -2.30
C VAL A 2 1.27 -15.58 -3.50
N ASP A 3 -0.04 -15.84 -3.62
CA ASP A 3 -0.86 -15.33 -4.74
C ASP A 3 -0.86 -13.80 -4.85
N THR A 4 -0.62 -13.12 -3.73
CA THR A 4 -0.51 -11.66 -3.67
C THR A 4 0.68 -11.11 -4.46
N LEU A 5 1.71 -11.91 -4.76
CA LEU A 5 2.87 -11.47 -5.53
C LEU A 5 2.73 -11.79 -7.03
N HIS A 6 1.67 -12.48 -7.45
CA HIS A 6 1.46 -12.94 -8.85
C HIS A 6 2.67 -13.69 -9.42
N LEU A 7 3.34 -14.49 -8.59
CA LEU A 7 4.47 -15.32 -8.98
C LEU A 7 3.98 -16.72 -9.38
N SER A 8 4.68 -17.34 -10.32
CA SER A 8 4.44 -18.75 -10.67
C SER A 8 4.94 -19.69 -9.57
N TYR A 9 4.42 -20.91 -9.56
CA TYR A 9 4.84 -21.95 -8.60
C TYR A 9 6.35 -22.19 -8.64
N THR A 10 6.90 -22.29 -9.85
CA THR A 10 8.34 -22.49 -10.08
C THR A 10 9.17 -21.38 -9.46
N GLU A 11 8.79 -20.12 -9.64
CA GLU A 11 9.52 -18.99 -9.06
C GLU A 11 9.52 -19.02 -7.54
N VAL A 12 8.40 -19.37 -6.92
CA VAL A 12 8.23 -19.38 -5.46
C VAL A 12 8.99 -20.52 -4.81
N PHE A 13 8.99 -21.70 -5.45
CA PHE A 13 9.52 -22.92 -4.84
C PHE A 13 11.00 -23.16 -5.21
N GLU A 14 11.38 -22.90 -6.46
CA GLU A 14 12.68 -23.33 -7.01
C GLU A 14 13.67 -22.18 -7.19
N VAL A 15 13.19 -20.95 -7.42
CA VAL A 15 14.05 -19.82 -7.81
C VAL A 15 14.28 -18.83 -6.67
N ILE A 16 13.22 -18.41 -5.98
CA ILE A 16 13.29 -17.31 -5.02
C ILE A 16 13.38 -17.87 -3.59
N PRO A 17 14.44 -17.56 -2.83
CA PRO A 17 14.54 -17.96 -1.44
C PRO A 17 13.39 -17.39 -0.59
N TYR A 18 12.89 -18.20 0.35
CA TYR A 18 11.76 -17.85 1.21
C TYR A 18 11.91 -16.49 1.93
N ARG A 19 13.12 -16.15 2.39
CA ARG A 19 13.39 -14.87 3.05
C ARG A 19 13.08 -13.67 2.16
N ASN A 20 13.34 -13.79 0.86
CA ASN A 20 13.09 -12.71 -0.09
C ASN A 20 11.59 -12.59 -0.37
N LEU A 21 10.87 -13.71 -0.47
CA LEU A 21 9.40 -13.69 -0.59
C LEU A 21 8.73 -12.93 0.56
N LEU A 22 9.21 -13.12 1.80
CA LEU A 22 8.71 -12.38 2.96
C LEU A 22 8.99 -10.87 2.88
N MET A 23 10.14 -10.48 2.34
CA MET A 23 10.47 -9.07 2.14
C MET A 23 9.61 -8.46 1.03
N MET A 24 9.47 -9.13 -0.11
CA MET A 24 8.63 -8.69 -1.22
C MET A 24 7.16 -8.55 -0.82
N GLN A 25 6.64 -9.48 0.00
CA GLN A 25 5.26 -9.40 0.48
C GLN A 25 5.04 -8.18 1.39
N ARG A 26 6.04 -7.78 2.19
CA ARG A 26 5.97 -6.58 3.03
C ARG A 26 6.11 -5.28 2.24
N ASP A 27 6.91 -5.28 1.17
CA ASP A 27 7.16 -4.12 0.31
C ASP A 27 5.98 -3.81 -0.63
N LYS A 28 5.13 -4.80 -0.93
CA LYS A 28 3.95 -4.59 -1.77
C LYS A 28 3.10 -3.42 -1.27
N LEU A 29 2.69 -2.55 -2.18
CA LEU A 29 1.79 -1.45 -1.86
C LEU A 29 0.44 -2.00 -1.35
N HIS A 30 0.08 -1.65 -0.12
CA HIS A 30 -1.20 -2.01 0.48
C HIS A 30 -2.22 -0.90 0.21
N THR A 31 -3.44 -1.27 -0.17
CA THR A 31 -4.54 -0.31 -0.26
C THR A 31 -4.87 0.19 1.13
N VAL A 32 -4.65 1.49 1.37
CA VAL A 32 -5.03 2.12 2.63
C VAL A 32 -6.54 2.37 2.59
N SER A 33 -7.29 1.67 3.44
CA SER A 33 -8.71 1.93 3.67
C SER A 33 -8.88 2.99 4.77
N GLY A 34 -9.76 3.96 4.54
CA GLY A 34 -10.05 5.02 5.52
C GLY A 34 -10.32 6.40 4.91
N GLN A 35 -10.63 7.37 5.77
CA GLN A 35 -10.85 8.75 5.34
C GLN A 35 -9.52 9.42 4.99
N LYS A 36 -9.37 9.87 3.74
CA LYS A 36 -8.20 10.65 3.31
C LYS A 36 -8.20 12.02 4.00
N VAL A 37 -7.37 12.18 5.04
CA VAL A 37 -7.16 13.47 5.70
C VAL A 37 -6.45 14.41 4.72
N LYS A 38 -7.16 15.45 4.26
CA LYS A 38 -6.57 16.51 3.46
C LYS A 38 -6.05 17.60 4.40
N LYS A 39 -4.75 17.88 4.36
CA LYS A 39 -4.20 19.08 4.98
C LYS A 39 -4.78 20.28 4.24
N ILE A 40 -5.50 21.14 4.98
CA ILE A 40 -6.04 22.40 4.48
C ILE A 40 -5.39 23.54 5.24
N SER A 41 -5.17 24.66 4.55
CA SER A 41 -4.65 25.87 5.20
C SER A 41 -5.74 26.54 6.04
N GLY A 42 -5.34 27.25 7.11
CA GLY A 42 -6.27 28.05 7.92
C GLY A 42 -7.05 29.08 7.09
N LYS A 43 -6.44 29.62 6.02
CA LYS A 43 -7.09 30.53 5.07
C LYS A 43 -8.22 29.84 4.29
N GLU A 44 -8.00 28.60 3.85
CA GLU A 44 -9.02 27.81 3.16
C GLU A 44 -10.17 27.41 4.09
N LEU A 45 -9.85 27.10 5.36
CA LEU A 45 -10.84 26.79 6.38
C LEU A 45 -11.75 28.00 6.68
N ALA A 46 -11.17 29.19 6.78
CA ALA A 46 -11.93 30.42 7.03
C ALA A 46 -12.89 30.76 5.87
N ASN A 47 -12.47 30.53 4.62
CA ASN A 47 -13.31 30.79 3.44
C ASN A 47 -14.50 29.84 3.33
N ARG A 48 -14.43 28.61 3.86
CA ARG A 48 -15.57 27.68 3.88
C ARG A 48 -16.68 28.08 4.84
N ARG A 49 -16.37 28.82 5.91
CA ARG A 49 -17.36 29.27 6.93
C ARG A 49 -18.22 30.45 6.47
N LYS A 50 -17.87 31.10 5.37
CA LYS A 50 -18.58 32.27 4.83
C LYS A 50 -19.68 31.90 3.81
N LYS A 51 -19.84 30.62 3.49
CA LYS A 51 -20.91 30.10 2.63
C LYS A 51 -22.03 29.54 3.49
#